data_AF-X0J0K2-F1
#
_entry.id   AF-X0J0K2-F1
#
_cell.length_a   1.000
_cell.length_b   1.000
_cell.length_c   1.000
_cell.angle_alpha   90.00
_cell.angle_beta   90.00
_cell.angle_gamma   90.00
#
_symmetry.space_group_name_H-M   'P 1'
#
loop_
_entity.id
_entity.type
_entity.pdbx_description
1 polymer ?
#
loop_
_entity_poly.entity_id
_entity_poly.type
_entity_poly.pdbx_seq_one_letter_code
_entity_poly.pdbx_strand_id
1 'polypeptide(L)'
;MPNSNAYGCVKEIFHLKKQNPHFKVLLSIGGWTLSSTFPAVASTSVTRKKFASSAVELMKDWGFDGIDVDWEYPAGEDEANNFLLLLQAVREELDFYARKHARNHHFELSIAAPAGPDHYRILRLSDIGNVVDHINLMAYDYAGSFSATTGHTANLYTNDAVPGSTPFSSDTAIKAYLAAGVPSRKLVLGIPLYGRSFENTDGLGQKFTTSEEGSWEKGTWGYKELPRSPSAKMFCDQKAEGQYVLGSLG
;
A
#
# COMPACT_ATOMS: atom_id res chain seq x y z
N MET A 1 23.67 -22.51 -23.83
CA MET A 1 22.89 -21.25 -23.84
C MET A 1 22.04 -21.25 -22.59
N PRO A 2 22.12 -20.27 -21.67
CA PRO A 2 21.13 -20.16 -20.60
C PRO A 2 19.75 -20.02 -21.24
N ASN A 3 18.76 -20.72 -20.69
CA ASN A 3 17.40 -20.72 -21.21
C ASN A 3 16.84 -19.29 -21.13
N SER A 4 16.57 -18.67 -22.28
CA SER A 4 16.10 -17.28 -22.39
C SER A 4 14.59 -17.13 -22.18
N ASN A 5 13.93 -18.17 -21.67
CA ASN A 5 12.50 -18.18 -21.42
C ASN A 5 12.22 -17.85 -19.95
N ALA A 6 11.36 -16.87 -19.70
CA ALA A 6 10.70 -16.70 -18.42
C ALA A 6 9.70 -17.84 -18.19
N TYR A 7 9.53 -18.26 -16.94
CA TYR A 7 8.54 -19.25 -16.49
C TYR A 7 7.84 -18.73 -15.22
N GLY A 8 6.94 -19.52 -14.65
CA GLY A 8 6.21 -19.17 -13.43
C GLY A 8 5.29 -17.96 -13.62
N CYS A 9 5.01 -17.25 -12.53
CA CYS A 9 4.06 -16.14 -12.53
C CYS A 9 4.40 -15.06 -13.55
N VAL A 10 5.69 -14.76 -13.77
CA VAL A 10 6.11 -13.73 -14.71
C VAL A 10 5.67 -14.05 -16.14
N LYS A 11 5.80 -15.31 -16.56
CA LYS A 11 5.35 -15.75 -17.89
C LYS A 11 3.83 -15.66 -18.02
N GLU A 12 3.09 -16.13 -17.02
CA GLU A 12 1.63 -16.11 -17.05
C GLU A 12 1.08 -14.68 -17.05
N ILE A 13 1.66 -13.79 -16.25
CA ILE A 13 1.31 -12.37 -16.24
C ILE A 13 1.64 -11.71 -17.59
N PHE A 14 2.76 -12.05 -18.21
CA PHE A 14 3.09 -11.57 -19.55
C PHE A 14 2.08 -12.07 -20.60
N HIS A 15 1.56 -13.29 -20.49
CA HIS A 15 0.48 -13.78 -21.33
C HIS A 15 -0.81 -12.95 -21.17
N LEU A 16 -1.18 -12.57 -19.94
CA LEU A 16 -2.31 -11.69 -19.67
C LEU A 16 -2.12 -10.30 -20.29
N LYS A 17 -0.91 -9.73 -20.22
CA LYS A 17 -0.57 -8.46 -20.90
C LYS A 17 -0.77 -8.55 -22.41
N LYS A 18 -0.35 -9.65 -23.04
CA LYS A 18 -0.54 -9.85 -24.49
C LYS A 18 -2.01 -9.92 -24.90
N GLN A 19 -2.88 -10.40 -24.02
CA GLN A 19 -4.32 -10.48 -24.26
C GLN A 19 -5.04 -9.15 -23.98
N ASN A 20 -4.48 -8.30 -23.12
CA ASN A 20 -5.12 -7.08 -22.64
C ASN A 20 -4.15 -5.88 -22.78
N PRO A 21 -4.20 -5.10 -23.89
CA PRO A 21 -3.22 -4.04 -24.15
C PRO A 21 -3.27 -2.87 -23.15
N HIS A 22 -4.32 -2.76 -22.35
CA HIS A 22 -4.46 -1.76 -21.29
C HIS A 22 -4.02 -2.28 -19.91
N PHE A 23 -3.68 -3.57 -19.79
CA PHE A 23 -3.24 -4.17 -18.55
C PHE A 23 -1.74 -3.93 -18.34
N LYS A 24 -1.42 -3.14 -17.31
CA LYS A 24 -0.04 -2.83 -16.91
C LYS A 24 0.35 -3.60 -15.67
N VAL A 25 1.64 -3.92 -15.58
CA VAL A 25 2.21 -4.71 -14.49
C VAL A 25 3.47 -4.02 -14.00
N LEU A 26 3.46 -3.59 -12.75
CA LEU A 26 4.60 -2.95 -12.11
C LEU A 26 5.34 -3.95 -11.22
N LEU A 27 6.66 -3.82 -11.14
CA LEU A 27 7.47 -4.52 -10.15
C LEU A 27 7.40 -3.76 -8.82
N SER A 28 6.70 -4.30 -7.83
CA SER A 28 6.68 -3.75 -6.47
C SER A 28 7.90 -4.21 -5.68
N ILE A 29 8.61 -3.24 -5.09
CA ILE A 29 9.86 -3.44 -4.37
C ILE A 29 9.68 -2.91 -2.95
N GLY A 30 9.87 -3.78 -1.96
CA GLY A 30 9.74 -3.43 -0.55
C GLY A 30 8.62 -4.21 0.12
N GLY A 31 7.65 -3.49 0.67
CA GLY A 31 6.62 -3.98 1.57
C GLY A 31 7.12 -4.01 3.01
N TRP A 32 6.18 -4.16 3.94
CA TRP A 32 6.43 -4.23 5.38
C TRP A 32 7.72 -4.98 5.78
N THR A 33 7.89 -6.23 5.32
CA THR A 33 9.02 -7.08 5.72
C THR A 33 10.37 -6.60 5.21
N LEU A 34 10.43 -6.05 4.00
CA LEU A 34 11.70 -5.68 3.35
C LEU A 34 12.08 -4.21 3.57
N SER A 35 11.20 -3.44 4.21
CA SER A 35 11.36 -1.99 4.37
C SER A 35 12.55 -1.58 5.23
N SER A 36 13.01 -2.44 6.13
CA SER A 36 14.21 -2.20 6.97
C SER A 36 15.50 -1.98 6.20
N THR A 37 15.54 -2.34 4.91
CA THR A 37 16.71 -2.14 4.04
C THR A 37 16.77 -0.76 3.39
N PHE A 38 15.63 -0.07 3.28
CA PHE A 38 15.56 1.20 2.56
C PHE A 38 16.42 2.33 3.14
N PRO A 39 16.56 2.52 4.46
CA PRO A 39 17.41 3.58 4.99
C PRO A 39 18.83 3.51 4.42
N ALA A 40 19.43 2.32 4.36
CA ALA A 40 20.75 2.10 3.78
C ALA A 40 20.75 2.33 2.26
N VAL A 41 19.77 1.77 1.55
CA VAL A 41 19.62 1.89 0.10
C VAL A 41 19.46 3.35 -0.34
N ALA A 42 18.68 4.14 0.40
CA ALA A 42 18.33 5.52 0.06
C ALA A 42 19.37 6.55 0.55
N SER A 43 20.25 6.19 1.49
CA SER A 43 21.14 7.13 2.20
C SER A 43 22.12 7.93 1.34
N THR A 44 22.61 7.38 0.22
CA THR A 44 23.65 8.03 -0.60
C THR A 44 23.26 8.11 -2.07
N SER A 45 23.84 9.06 -2.81
CA SER A 45 23.63 9.15 -4.26
C SER A 45 24.11 7.89 -5.01
N VAL A 46 25.15 7.22 -4.51
CA VAL A 46 25.68 5.98 -5.11
C VAL A 46 24.70 4.83 -4.93
N THR A 47 24.20 4.63 -3.71
CA THR A 47 23.25 3.54 -3.42
C THR A 47 21.90 3.76 -4.10
N ARG A 48 21.41 5.01 -4.16
CA ARG A 48 20.18 5.36 -4.91
C ARG A 48 20.30 5.04 -6.40
N LYS A 49 21.42 5.41 -7.04
CA LYS A 49 21.69 5.08 -8.45
C LYS A 49 21.81 3.57 -8.67
N LYS A 50 22.42 2.86 -7.72
CA LYS A 50 22.51 1.40 -7.81
C LYS A 50 21.14 0.74 -7.71
N PHE A 51 20.29 1.21 -6.80
CA PHE A 51 18.90 0.77 -6.71
C PHE A 51 18.16 1.02 -8.02
N ALA A 52 18.13 2.27 -8.50
CA ALA A 52 17.43 2.65 -9.71
C ALA A 52 17.85 1.81 -10.93
N SER A 53 19.16 1.71 -11.19
CA SER A 53 19.68 0.89 -12.31
C SER A 53 19.30 -0.58 -12.20
N SER A 54 19.42 -1.18 -11.01
CA SER A 54 19.06 -2.60 -10.80
C SER A 54 17.55 -2.86 -10.89
N ALA A 55 16.73 -1.93 -10.41
CA ALA A 55 15.27 -2.04 -10.50
C ALA A 55 14.80 -1.92 -11.95
N VAL A 56 15.35 -0.98 -12.72
CA VAL A 56 15.05 -0.83 -14.16
C VAL A 56 15.60 -2.01 -14.96
N GLU A 57 16.73 -2.60 -14.55
CA GLU A 57 17.25 -3.84 -15.14
C GLU A 57 16.29 -5.01 -14.97
N LEU A 58 15.78 -5.23 -13.76
CA LEU A 58 14.74 -6.24 -13.51
C LEU A 58 13.45 -5.92 -14.27
N MET A 59 13.01 -4.66 -14.26
CA MET A 59 11.82 -4.22 -14.98
C MET A 59 11.90 -4.61 -16.45
N LYS A 60 13.01 -4.27 -17.13
CA LYS A 60 13.17 -4.57 -18.56
C LYS A 60 13.33 -6.06 -18.85
N ASP A 61 14.06 -6.80 -18.01
CA ASP A 61 14.38 -8.21 -18.28
C ASP A 61 13.15 -9.11 -18.13
N TRP A 62 12.22 -8.71 -17.25
CA TRP A 62 10.99 -9.43 -16.98
C TRP A 62 9.75 -8.83 -17.65
N GLY A 63 9.90 -7.73 -18.39
CA GLY A 63 8.83 -7.15 -19.20
C GLY A 63 7.74 -6.43 -18.40
N PHE A 64 8.10 -5.78 -17.30
CA PHE A 64 7.22 -4.92 -16.50
C PHE A 64 7.04 -3.53 -17.15
N ASP A 65 5.92 -2.86 -16.85
CA ASP A 65 5.56 -1.52 -17.36
C ASP A 65 5.96 -0.39 -16.41
N GLY A 66 6.63 -0.71 -15.31
CA GLY A 66 7.04 0.26 -14.31
C GLY A 66 7.51 -0.37 -13.02
N ILE A 67 7.73 0.49 -12.03
CA ILE A 67 8.23 0.16 -10.70
C ILE A 67 7.30 0.77 -9.66
N ASP A 68 6.98 0.00 -8.63
CA ASP A 68 6.30 0.47 -7.42
C ASP A 68 7.28 0.37 -6.24
N VAL A 69 7.41 1.44 -5.44
CA VAL A 69 8.31 1.47 -4.28
C VAL A 69 7.48 1.54 -3.01
N ASP A 70 7.56 0.49 -2.20
CA ASP A 70 6.78 0.33 -0.98
C ASP A 70 7.71 0.35 0.25
N TRP A 71 8.00 1.56 0.74
CA TRP A 71 8.78 1.77 1.96
C TRP A 71 7.85 2.11 3.13
N GLU A 72 7.72 1.17 4.07
CA GLU A 72 6.89 1.26 5.27
C GLU A 72 7.75 1.29 6.55
N TYR A 73 8.08 2.45 7.12
CA TYR A 73 7.92 3.82 6.59
C TYR A 73 9.25 4.57 6.78
N PRO A 74 9.55 5.61 5.97
CA PRO A 74 10.63 6.53 6.27
C PRO A 74 10.48 7.10 7.69
N ALA A 75 11.58 7.15 8.45
CA ALA A 75 11.63 7.67 9.80
C ALA A 75 12.35 9.03 9.85
N GLY A 76 11.59 10.08 10.17
CA GLY A 76 12.11 11.44 10.30
C GLY A 76 12.42 12.11 8.96
N GLU A 77 12.89 13.36 9.05
CA GLU A 77 13.09 14.25 7.90
C GLU A 77 14.20 13.77 6.94
N ASP A 78 15.25 13.15 7.46
CA ASP A 78 16.37 12.67 6.66
C ASP A 78 15.96 11.50 5.76
N GLU A 79 15.24 10.51 6.29
CA GLU A 79 14.72 9.39 5.49
C GLU A 79 13.63 9.85 4.52
N ALA A 80 12.77 10.80 4.92
CA ALA A 80 11.78 11.38 4.02
C ALA A 80 12.42 12.11 2.81
N ASN A 81 13.49 12.89 3.06
CA ASN A 81 14.28 13.51 1.99
C ASN A 81 14.97 12.46 1.12
N ASN A 82 15.57 11.43 1.73
CA ASN A 82 16.22 10.36 0.98
C ASN A 82 15.25 9.55 0.14
N PHE A 83 14.01 9.37 0.60
CA PHE A 83 12.97 8.70 -0.17
C PHE A 83 12.60 9.50 -1.43
N LEU A 84 12.40 10.82 -1.31
CA LEU A 84 12.20 11.68 -2.49
C LEU A 84 13.37 11.56 -3.49
N LEU A 85 14.61 11.64 -3.00
CA LEU A 85 15.80 11.53 -3.85
C LEU A 85 15.92 10.14 -4.51
N LEU A 86 15.46 9.08 -3.83
CA LEU A 86 15.42 7.72 -4.38
C LEU A 86 14.41 7.64 -5.52
N LEU A 87 13.20 8.17 -5.33
CA LEU A 87 12.16 8.20 -6.36
C LEU A 87 12.60 9.01 -7.59
N GLN A 88 13.27 10.15 -7.38
CA GLN A 88 13.85 10.93 -8.47
C GLN A 88 14.89 10.12 -9.26
N ALA A 89 15.80 9.40 -8.58
CA ALA A 89 16.78 8.55 -9.25
C ALA A 89 16.12 7.42 -10.06
N VAL A 90 15.04 6.82 -9.55
CA VAL A 90 14.27 5.79 -10.28
C VAL A 90 13.58 6.40 -11.51
N ARG A 91 12.92 7.55 -11.36
CA ARG A 91 12.26 8.27 -12.47
C ARG A 91 13.25 8.62 -13.58
N GLU A 92 14.42 9.15 -13.22
CA GLU A 92 15.49 9.48 -14.17
C GLU A 92 15.98 8.25 -14.95
N GLU A 93 16.15 7.11 -14.29
CA GLU A 93 16.61 5.87 -14.93
C GLU A 93 15.52 5.27 -15.84
N LEU A 94 14.26 5.30 -15.42
CA LEU A 94 13.12 4.88 -16.24
C LEU A 94 13.04 5.72 -17.54
N ASP A 95 13.17 7.04 -17.42
CA ASP A 95 13.12 7.97 -18.54
C ASP A 95 14.34 7.83 -19.46
N PHE A 96 15.51 7.53 -18.89
CA PHE A 96 16.71 7.19 -19.66
C PHE A 96 16.50 5.91 -20.48
N TYR A 97 16.00 4.84 -19.84
CA TYR A 97 15.73 3.57 -20.50
C TYR A 97 14.69 3.74 -21.62
N ALA A 98 13.58 4.42 -21.35
CA ALA A 98 12.54 4.71 -22.34
C ALA A 98 13.10 5.44 -23.57
N ARG A 99 13.87 6.51 -23.38
CA ARG A 99 14.47 7.27 -24.49
C ARG A 99 15.39 6.43 -25.36
N LYS A 100 16.11 5.48 -24.77
CA LYS A 100 17.11 4.66 -25.47
C LYS A 100 16.52 3.42 -26.13
N HIS A 101 15.50 2.80 -25.53
CA HIS A 101 15.05 1.45 -25.90
C HIS A 101 13.55 1.33 -26.19
N ALA A 102 12.71 2.25 -25.73
CA ALA A 102 11.26 2.20 -25.89
C ALA A 102 10.72 3.61 -26.20
N ARG A 103 11.16 4.17 -27.33
CA ARG A 103 10.83 5.55 -27.71
C ARG A 103 9.30 5.74 -27.73
N ASN A 104 8.83 6.81 -27.07
CA ASN A 104 7.42 7.13 -26.85
C ASN A 104 6.67 6.23 -25.86
N HIS A 105 7.37 5.36 -25.13
CA HIS A 105 6.80 4.63 -24.00
C HIS A 105 7.09 5.38 -22.69
N HIS A 106 6.10 5.45 -21.81
CA HIS A 106 6.25 5.99 -20.46
C HIS A 106 6.11 4.83 -19.47
N PHE A 107 7.22 4.43 -18.85
CA PHE A 107 7.19 3.47 -17.76
C PHE A 107 6.70 4.13 -16.48
N GLU A 108 5.80 3.47 -15.76
CA GLU A 108 5.19 4.03 -14.56
C GLU A 108 6.10 3.95 -13.35
N LEU A 109 5.99 4.95 -12.48
CA LEU A 109 6.54 4.93 -11.14
C LEU A 109 5.40 5.14 -10.13
N SER A 110 5.25 4.26 -9.16
CA SER A 110 4.29 4.44 -8.07
C SER A 110 4.92 4.22 -6.70
N ILE A 111 4.16 4.58 -5.67
CA ILE A 111 4.45 4.21 -4.28
C ILE A 111 3.20 3.66 -3.61
N ALA A 112 3.39 2.78 -2.63
CA ALA A 112 2.42 2.58 -1.57
C ALA A 112 2.67 3.63 -0.47
N ALA A 113 1.61 4.28 0.01
CA ALA A 113 1.73 5.45 0.86
C ALA A 113 0.88 5.35 2.14
N PRO A 114 1.38 5.86 3.28
CA PRO A 114 0.70 5.74 4.55
C PRO A 114 -0.57 6.59 4.63
N ALA A 115 -1.60 6.06 5.29
CA ALA A 115 -2.77 6.84 5.72
C ALA A 115 -2.65 7.36 7.18
N GLY A 116 -1.62 6.94 7.92
CA GLY A 116 -1.35 7.41 9.29
C GLY A 116 -0.67 8.79 9.31
N PRO A 117 -1.18 9.78 10.07
CA PRO A 117 -0.65 11.14 10.10
C PRO A 117 0.82 11.24 10.49
N ASP A 118 1.27 10.42 11.44
CA ASP A 118 2.65 10.48 11.90
C ASP A 118 3.65 10.04 10.81
N HIS A 119 3.18 9.24 9.85
CA HIS A 119 3.98 8.79 8.72
C HIS A 119 3.89 9.73 7.52
N TYR A 120 2.70 10.19 7.11
CA TYR A 120 2.60 11.05 5.92
C TYR A 120 3.05 12.49 6.16
N ARG A 121 3.02 13.01 7.41
CA ARG A 121 3.36 14.42 7.70
C ARG A 121 4.84 14.76 7.49
N ILE A 122 5.72 13.78 7.63
CA ILE A 122 7.16 13.96 7.42
C ILE A 122 7.54 13.86 5.92
N LEU A 123 6.67 13.29 5.09
CA LEU A 123 6.96 13.07 3.67
C LEU A 123 6.89 14.38 2.87
N ARG A 124 7.68 14.46 1.81
CA ARG A 124 7.64 15.53 0.81
C ARG A 124 6.50 15.32 -0.19
N LEU A 125 5.26 15.29 0.31
CA LEU A 125 4.08 14.84 -0.46
C LEU A 125 3.91 15.53 -1.82
N SER A 126 4.04 16.86 -1.88
CA SER A 126 3.95 17.61 -3.15
C SER A 126 5.00 17.16 -4.16
N ASP A 127 6.26 17.09 -3.72
CA ASP A 127 7.39 16.75 -4.57
C ASP A 127 7.31 15.29 -5.04
N ILE A 128 6.94 14.38 -4.15
CA ILE A 128 6.64 12.98 -4.48
C ILE A 128 5.54 12.93 -5.54
N GLY A 129 4.44 13.65 -5.34
CA GLY A 129 3.32 13.73 -6.29
C GLY A 129 3.70 14.29 -7.67
N ASN A 130 4.79 15.06 -7.77
CA ASN A 130 5.34 15.53 -9.04
C ASN A 130 6.23 14.50 -9.73
N VAL A 131 6.81 13.57 -8.98
CA VAL A 131 7.74 12.54 -9.50
C VAL A 131 7.02 11.27 -9.94
N VAL A 132 6.03 10.81 -9.16
CA VAL A 132 5.35 9.52 -9.38
C VAL A 132 4.11 9.67 -10.25
N ASP A 133 3.70 8.60 -10.92
CA ASP A 133 2.47 8.52 -11.71
C ASP A 133 1.24 8.26 -10.82
N HIS A 134 1.41 7.37 -9.83
CA HIS A 134 0.36 6.97 -8.90
C HIS A 134 0.86 6.89 -7.46
N ILE A 135 -0.03 7.20 -6.52
CA ILE A 135 0.15 7.01 -5.09
C ILE A 135 -0.97 6.08 -4.63
N ASN A 136 -0.61 4.85 -4.28
CA ASN A 136 -1.52 3.84 -3.75
C ASN A 136 -1.65 4.09 -2.23
N LEU A 137 -2.69 4.81 -1.82
CA LEU A 137 -2.93 5.12 -0.42
C LEU A 137 -3.38 3.86 0.32
N MET A 138 -2.59 3.40 1.28
CA MET A 138 -2.88 2.22 2.11
C MET A 138 -3.93 2.57 3.16
N ALA A 139 -5.18 2.69 2.70
CA ALA A 139 -6.32 3.12 3.48
C ALA A 139 -6.96 1.98 4.27
N TYR A 140 -6.13 1.22 4.97
CA TYR A 140 -6.49 0.04 5.75
C TYR A 140 -5.53 -0.14 6.94
N ASP A 141 -5.73 -1.17 7.74
CA ASP A 141 -5.00 -1.45 8.97
C ASP A 141 -5.04 -0.30 10.01
N TYR A 142 -6.16 0.41 10.08
CA TYR A 142 -6.38 1.46 11.08
C TYR A 142 -6.55 0.93 12.50
N ALA A 143 -7.01 -0.31 12.63
CA ALA A 143 -7.18 -0.99 13.90
C ALA A 143 -6.77 -2.47 13.76
N GLY A 144 -6.27 -3.05 14.84
CA GLY A 144 -5.82 -4.44 14.88
C GLY A 144 -5.40 -4.87 16.27
N SER A 145 -4.59 -5.93 16.38
CA SER A 145 -4.11 -6.45 17.65
C SER A 145 -3.28 -5.45 18.48
N PHE A 146 -2.71 -4.44 17.82
CA PHE A 146 -1.98 -3.33 18.43
C PHE A 146 -2.88 -2.24 19.03
N SER A 147 -4.20 -2.28 18.78
CA SER A 147 -5.15 -1.27 19.24
C SER A 147 -5.56 -1.48 20.70
N ALA A 148 -5.97 -0.41 21.38
CA ALA A 148 -6.45 -0.48 22.77
C ALA A 148 -7.93 -0.92 22.89
N THR A 149 -8.68 -0.78 21.80
CA THR A 149 -10.10 -1.13 21.63
C THR A 149 -10.31 -1.65 20.22
N THR A 150 -11.42 -2.33 19.99
CA THR A 150 -11.87 -2.69 18.63
C THR A 150 -12.15 -1.43 17.84
N GLY A 151 -11.94 -1.50 16.53
CA GLY A 151 -12.15 -0.38 15.64
C GLY A 151 -12.37 -0.81 14.19
N HIS A 152 -12.86 0.12 13.39
CA HIS A 152 -12.91 -0.02 11.96
C HIS A 152 -11.48 -0.04 11.42
N THR A 153 -11.22 -0.95 10.48
CA THR A 153 -9.88 -1.18 9.94
C THR A 153 -9.60 -0.38 8.67
N ALA A 154 -10.65 0.15 8.02
CA ALA A 154 -10.58 0.83 6.73
C ALA A 154 -11.78 1.78 6.49
N ASN A 155 -12.25 2.47 7.53
CA ASN A 155 -13.37 3.42 7.41
C ASN A 155 -13.00 4.65 6.58
N LEU A 156 -13.93 5.12 5.74
CA LEU A 156 -13.73 6.33 4.94
C LEU A 156 -13.76 7.58 5.83
N TYR A 157 -14.71 7.67 6.77
CA TYR A 157 -14.93 8.83 7.63
C TYR A 157 -14.81 8.47 9.12
N THR A 158 -14.67 9.46 9.99
CA THR A 158 -14.67 9.25 11.44
C THR A 158 -16.09 9.10 11.99
N ASN A 159 -16.23 8.39 13.12
CA ASN A 159 -17.50 8.29 13.85
C ASN A 159 -17.31 8.57 15.34
N ASP A 160 -17.47 9.83 15.73
CA ASP A 160 -17.32 10.28 17.13
C ASP A 160 -18.44 9.78 18.06
N ALA A 161 -19.53 9.21 17.51
CA ALA A 161 -20.61 8.66 18.32
C ALA A 161 -20.23 7.31 18.98
N VAL A 162 -19.18 6.65 18.49
CA VAL A 162 -18.61 5.43 19.09
C VAL A 162 -17.14 5.72 19.39
N PRO A 163 -16.82 6.26 20.58
CA PRO A 163 -15.46 6.67 20.92
C PRO A 163 -14.43 5.55 20.72
N GLY A 164 -13.29 5.88 20.12
CA GLY A 164 -12.20 4.93 19.88
C GLY A 164 -12.41 3.95 18.71
N SER A 165 -13.57 3.98 18.05
CA SER A 165 -13.86 3.06 16.94
C SER A 165 -13.21 3.44 15.61
N THR A 166 -12.92 4.71 15.39
CA THR A 166 -12.30 5.22 14.16
C THR A 166 -11.03 6.01 14.51
N PRO A 167 -9.94 5.34 14.91
CA PRO A 167 -8.68 6.01 15.27
C PRO A 167 -8.05 6.77 14.09
N PHE A 168 -8.35 6.34 12.86
CA PHE A 168 -7.95 6.97 11.61
C PHE A 168 -9.13 7.05 10.65
N SER A 169 -8.98 7.76 9.54
CA SER A 169 -9.96 7.79 8.45
C SER A 169 -9.29 8.09 7.10
N SER A 170 -9.78 7.45 6.04
CA SER A 170 -9.22 7.64 4.70
C SER A 170 -9.45 9.05 4.16
N ASP A 171 -10.59 9.66 4.48
CA ASP A 171 -10.91 11.05 4.11
C ASP A 171 -9.93 12.06 4.73
N THR A 172 -9.53 11.88 6.00
CA THR A 172 -8.52 12.74 6.63
C THR A 172 -7.18 12.62 5.91
N ALA A 173 -6.75 11.41 5.57
CA ALA A 173 -5.52 11.20 4.82
C ALA A 173 -5.60 11.81 3.40
N ILE A 174 -6.67 11.55 2.65
CA ILE A 174 -6.88 12.12 1.31
C ILE A 174 -6.82 13.65 1.36
N LYS A 175 -7.54 14.29 2.30
CA LYS A 175 -7.52 15.74 2.47
C LYS A 175 -6.12 16.27 2.77
N ALA A 176 -5.33 15.56 3.57
CA ALA A 176 -3.94 15.95 3.86
C ALA A 176 -3.06 15.91 2.59
N TYR A 177 -3.17 14.85 1.77
CA TYR A 177 -2.42 14.75 0.52
C TYR A 177 -2.82 15.85 -0.48
N LEU A 178 -4.13 16.11 -0.63
CA LEU A 178 -4.63 17.18 -1.49
C LEU A 178 -4.18 18.56 -1.01
N ALA A 179 -4.25 18.83 0.30
CA ALA A 179 -3.81 20.08 0.90
C ALA A 179 -2.29 20.29 0.74
N ALA A 180 -1.52 19.21 0.71
CA ALA A 180 -0.09 19.24 0.42
C ALA A 180 0.24 19.43 -1.07
N GLY A 181 -0.75 19.46 -1.96
CA GLY A 181 -0.56 19.73 -3.40
C GLY A 181 -0.51 18.49 -4.29
N VAL A 182 -0.80 17.29 -3.77
CA VAL A 182 -0.86 16.08 -4.59
C VAL A 182 -2.08 16.15 -5.52
N PRO A 183 -1.91 15.95 -6.85
CA PRO A 183 -3.05 15.93 -7.76
C PRO A 183 -3.99 14.76 -7.45
N SER A 184 -5.29 15.03 -7.28
CA SER A 184 -6.29 14.00 -6.95
C SER A 184 -6.28 12.80 -7.91
N ARG A 185 -6.10 13.04 -9.21
CA ARG A 185 -6.02 11.99 -10.25
C ARG A 185 -4.88 10.99 -10.07
N LYS A 186 -3.87 11.31 -9.24
CA LYS A 186 -2.75 10.43 -8.93
C LYS A 186 -2.98 9.61 -7.65
N LEU A 187 -3.97 9.96 -6.83
CA LEU A 187 -4.32 9.23 -5.61
C LEU A 187 -5.23 8.06 -5.94
N VAL A 188 -4.80 6.85 -5.58
CA VAL A 188 -5.58 5.61 -5.69
C VAL A 188 -5.94 5.17 -4.28
N LEU A 189 -7.23 4.98 -3.99
CA LEU A 189 -7.70 4.53 -2.69
C LEU A 189 -7.52 3.01 -2.57
N GLY A 190 -6.66 2.58 -1.64
CA GLY A 190 -6.49 1.16 -1.31
C GLY A 190 -7.70 0.60 -0.58
N ILE A 191 -8.10 -0.63 -0.92
CA ILE A 191 -9.25 -1.32 -0.33
C ILE A 191 -8.78 -2.69 0.15
N PRO A 192 -8.98 -3.06 1.44
CA PRO A 192 -8.57 -4.35 1.94
C PRO A 192 -9.51 -5.46 1.42
N LEU A 193 -8.93 -6.56 0.96
CA LEU A 193 -9.67 -7.81 0.64
C LEU A 193 -9.58 -8.84 1.78
N TYR A 194 -9.51 -8.32 3.00
CA TYR A 194 -9.44 -9.07 4.24
C TYR A 194 -10.08 -8.26 5.37
N GLY A 195 -10.39 -8.92 6.50
CA GLY A 195 -10.81 -8.28 7.74
C GLY A 195 -9.84 -8.57 8.87
N ARG A 196 -9.71 -7.64 9.82
CA ARG A 196 -9.03 -7.88 11.11
C ARG A 196 -10.06 -8.32 12.15
N SER A 197 -9.75 -9.36 12.93
CA SER A 197 -10.64 -9.86 13.97
C SER A 197 -10.20 -9.48 15.38
N PHE A 198 -11.19 -9.41 16.26
CA PHE A 198 -11.05 -9.12 17.68
C PHE A 198 -11.93 -10.12 18.44
N GLU A 199 -11.43 -10.73 19.51
CA GLU A 199 -12.17 -11.69 20.33
C GLU A 199 -12.61 -11.08 21.66
N ASN A 200 -13.57 -11.73 22.34
CA ASN A 200 -14.05 -11.35 23.68
C ASN A 200 -14.39 -9.86 23.78
N THR A 201 -15.25 -9.39 22.87
CA THR A 201 -15.64 -7.99 22.74
C THR A 201 -17.15 -7.86 22.58
N ASP A 202 -17.73 -6.81 23.18
CA ASP A 202 -19.16 -6.51 23.05
C ASP A 202 -19.51 -5.76 21.75
N GLY A 203 -18.50 -5.42 20.95
CA GLY A 203 -18.67 -4.76 19.67
C GLY A 203 -17.61 -3.70 19.41
N LEU A 204 -17.94 -2.77 18.52
CA LEU A 204 -17.05 -1.71 18.06
C LEU A 204 -16.72 -0.69 19.18
N GLY A 205 -15.47 -0.24 19.27
CA GLY A 205 -14.99 0.71 20.30
C GLY A 205 -14.83 0.11 21.70
N GLN A 206 -14.92 -1.22 21.85
CA GLN A 206 -14.87 -1.91 23.13
C GLN A 206 -13.53 -2.63 23.37
N LYS A 207 -13.31 -3.09 24.60
CA LYS A 207 -12.17 -3.95 24.92
C LYS A 207 -12.29 -5.30 24.20
N PHE A 208 -11.15 -5.95 23.99
CA PHE A 208 -11.03 -7.21 23.29
C PHE A 208 -9.80 -7.99 23.78
N THR A 209 -9.73 -9.26 23.41
CA THR A 209 -8.52 -10.07 23.42
C THR A 209 -8.07 -10.34 22.00
N THR A 210 -6.75 -10.43 21.77
CA THR A 210 -6.20 -10.70 20.45
C THR A 210 -6.72 -12.02 19.89
N SER A 211 -7.09 -12.02 18.62
CA SER A 211 -7.49 -13.26 17.95
C SER A 211 -6.31 -14.19 17.76
N GLU A 212 -6.52 -15.47 18.09
CA GLU A 212 -5.50 -16.51 17.95
C GLU A 212 -5.62 -17.30 16.64
N GLU A 213 -6.72 -17.12 15.91
CA GLU A 213 -7.00 -17.72 14.61
C GLU A 213 -6.95 -16.71 13.46
N GLY A 214 -6.81 -17.22 12.23
CA GLY A 214 -6.94 -16.47 10.98
C GLY A 214 -6.78 -17.38 9.75
N SER A 215 -7.07 -16.88 8.56
CA SER A 215 -6.92 -17.63 7.31
C SER A 215 -5.47 -17.98 7.00
N TRP A 216 -4.57 -17.03 7.30
CA TRP A 216 -3.13 -17.12 6.96
C TRP A 216 -2.25 -16.70 8.13
N GLU A 217 -2.66 -15.66 8.86
CA GLU A 217 -2.00 -15.13 10.04
C GLU A 217 -3.04 -14.82 11.12
N LYS A 218 -2.62 -14.84 12.39
CA LYS A 218 -3.50 -14.59 13.53
C LYS A 218 -4.18 -13.23 13.41
N GLY A 219 -5.50 -13.21 13.56
CA GLY A 219 -6.31 -12.01 13.52
C GLY A 219 -6.63 -11.49 12.13
N THR A 220 -6.29 -12.19 11.04
CA THR A 220 -6.58 -11.77 9.66
C THR A 220 -7.39 -12.83 8.93
N TRP A 221 -8.51 -12.42 8.35
CA TRP A 221 -9.43 -13.27 7.60
C TRP A 221 -9.55 -12.80 6.16
N GLY A 222 -9.37 -13.70 5.19
CA GLY A 222 -9.65 -13.37 3.79
C GLY A 222 -11.13 -13.02 3.60
N TYR A 223 -11.42 -11.98 2.80
CA TYR A 223 -12.80 -11.52 2.58
C TYR A 223 -13.73 -12.65 2.09
N LYS A 224 -13.21 -13.56 1.26
CA LYS A 224 -13.94 -14.73 0.74
C LYS A 224 -14.39 -15.73 1.80
N GLU A 225 -13.85 -15.65 3.03
CA GLU A 225 -14.16 -16.53 4.16
C GLU A 225 -15.11 -15.85 5.16
N LEU A 226 -15.52 -14.61 4.89
CA LEU A 226 -16.44 -13.85 5.71
C LEU A 226 -17.85 -13.85 5.09
N PRO A 227 -18.93 -13.93 5.91
CA PRO A 227 -18.92 -14.13 7.36
C PRO A 227 -18.57 -15.57 7.77
N ARG A 228 -17.88 -15.74 8.90
CA ARG A 228 -17.42 -17.08 9.38
C ARG A 228 -18.50 -17.95 9.99
N SER A 229 -19.59 -17.35 10.49
CA SER A 229 -20.68 -18.07 11.14
C SER A 229 -22.01 -17.67 10.51
N PRO A 230 -22.92 -18.62 10.25
CA PRO A 230 -24.29 -18.32 9.81
C PRO A 230 -25.08 -17.47 10.80
N SER A 231 -24.70 -17.48 12.09
CA SER A 231 -25.34 -16.65 13.12
C SER A 231 -24.75 -15.24 13.22
N ALA A 232 -23.63 -14.97 12.52
CA ALA A 232 -22.97 -13.68 12.58
C ALA A 232 -23.82 -12.61 11.89
N LYS A 233 -23.88 -11.43 12.52
CA LYS A 233 -24.65 -10.30 12.02
C LYS A 233 -23.71 -9.27 11.42
N MET A 234 -24.04 -8.81 10.22
CA MET A 234 -23.38 -7.68 9.57
C MET A 234 -23.94 -6.37 10.12
N PHE A 235 -23.07 -5.43 10.44
CA PHE A 235 -23.39 -4.09 10.88
C PHE A 235 -22.79 -3.07 9.91
N CYS A 236 -23.60 -2.09 9.52
CA CYS A 236 -23.18 -0.98 8.66
C CYS A 236 -23.14 0.30 9.50
N ASP A 237 -21.95 0.86 9.65
CA ASP A 237 -21.75 2.18 10.23
C ASP A 237 -21.86 3.22 9.12
N GLN A 238 -23.05 3.81 8.97
CA GLN A 238 -23.34 4.81 7.94
C GLN A 238 -22.53 6.10 8.12
N LYS A 239 -22.07 6.41 9.34
CA LYS A 239 -21.26 7.63 9.58
C LYS A 239 -19.82 7.43 9.15
N ALA A 240 -19.24 6.27 9.50
CA ALA A 240 -17.88 5.92 9.14
C ALA A 240 -17.75 5.43 7.68
N GLU A 241 -18.87 5.07 7.05
CA GLU A 241 -18.93 4.23 5.84
C GLU A 241 -18.10 2.95 5.99
N GLY A 242 -18.19 2.35 7.18
CA GLY A 242 -17.50 1.11 7.55
C GLY A 242 -18.48 -0.04 7.77
N GLN A 243 -18.01 -1.27 7.58
CA GLN A 243 -18.78 -2.49 7.84
C GLN A 243 -17.99 -3.44 8.73
N TYR A 244 -18.69 -4.12 9.63
CA TYR A 244 -18.11 -5.17 10.45
C TYR A 244 -19.13 -6.27 10.73
N VAL A 245 -18.61 -7.46 11.07
CA VAL A 245 -19.42 -8.63 11.43
C VAL A 245 -19.20 -8.91 12.91
N LEU A 246 -20.29 -9.17 13.65
CA LEU A 246 -20.23 -9.61 15.05
C LEU A 246 -21.03 -10.90 15.22
N GLY A 247 -20.42 -11.90 15.85
CA GLY A 247 -21.03 -13.19 16.12
C GLY A 247 -20.11 -14.10 16.92
N SER A 248 -20.67 -15.18 17.46
CA SER A 248 -19.87 -16.23 18.10
C SER A 248 -19.09 -17.01 17.05
N LEU A 249 -17.82 -17.27 17.33
CA LEU A 249 -17.09 -18.37 16.71
C LEU A 249 -17.80 -19.65 17.17
N GLY A 250 -18.36 -20.40 16.22
CA GLY A 250 -19.15 -21.60 16.50
C GLY A 250 -18.32 -22.73 17.10
#